data_AF-A0A501X8L4-F1
#
_entry.id   AF-A0A501X8L4-F1
#
_cell.length_a   1.000
_cell.length_b   1.000
_cell.length_c   1.000
_cell.angle_alpha   90.00
_cell.angle_beta   90.00
_cell.angle_gamma   90.00
#
_symmetry.space_group_name_H-M   'P 1'
#
loop_
_entity.id
_entity.type
_entity.pdbx_description
1 polymer ?
#
loop_
_entity_poly.entity_id
_entity_poly.type
_entity_poly.pdbx_seq_one_letter_code
_entity_poly.pdbx_strand_id
1 'polypeptide(L)'
;MTVEERAMLNHLSAIAIKQEQLLGAWPSSGFAVLGCLVALAVPLRVCRMNLLPSLKRELTLSPRMPLPAVFHNWLGERRLAIEWLIGNEFDNSPIDWPSFWLPAPSQPMPTEPSLPVEALLHVTHCSKAEGQKLWQQLASSDVGSWLESLTNSPDTGTCHQPEALLAAEKLFYLPRNTRETALWWLYDNEASVWVSQVHYKLAWLWQTLALRSRGLVVPDSTRAWPGSPR
;
A
#
# COMPACT_ATOMS: atom_id res chain seq x y z
N MET A 1 18.58 24.63 -18.48
CA MET A 1 18.55 24.08 -17.11
C MET A 1 19.65 24.75 -16.31
N THR A 2 19.31 25.48 -15.24
CA THR A 2 20.25 26.19 -14.37
C THR A 2 21.07 25.21 -13.52
N VAL A 3 22.07 25.73 -12.80
CA VAL A 3 22.87 24.93 -11.85
C VAL A 3 21.99 24.44 -10.71
N GLU A 4 21.07 25.27 -10.18
CA GLU A 4 20.16 24.85 -9.11
C GLU A 4 19.18 23.78 -9.58
N GLU A 5 18.62 23.92 -10.78
CA GLU A 5 17.71 22.92 -11.36
C GLU A 5 18.40 21.56 -11.52
N ARG A 6 19.68 21.55 -11.92
CA ARG A 6 20.48 20.32 -12.02
C ARG A 6 20.73 19.68 -10.65
N ALA A 7 21.05 20.50 -9.65
CA ALA A 7 21.29 20.01 -8.29
C ALA A 7 20.01 19.38 -7.69
N MET A 8 18.86 20.03 -7.88
CA MET A 8 17.56 19.51 -7.44
C MET A 8 17.20 18.19 -8.15
N LEU A 9 17.43 18.10 -9.46
CA LEU A 9 17.18 16.88 -10.23
C LEU A 9 18.07 15.72 -9.76
N ASN A 10 19.35 15.99 -9.45
CA ASN A 10 20.26 14.99 -8.91
C ASN A 10 19.79 14.49 -7.53
N HIS A 11 19.32 15.40 -6.67
CA HIS A 11 18.79 15.03 -5.36
C HIS A 11 17.53 14.18 -5.47
N LEU A 12 16.57 14.58 -6.32
CA LEU A 12 15.36 13.81 -6.60
C LEU A 12 15.70 12.41 -7.14
N SER A 13 16.69 12.32 -8.04
CA SER A 13 17.13 11.03 -8.60
C SER A 13 17.74 10.13 -7.53
N ALA A 14 18.59 10.68 -6.65
CA ALA A 14 19.19 9.93 -5.55
C ALA A 14 18.12 9.40 -4.57
N ILE A 15 17.12 10.21 -4.25
CA ILE A 15 15.98 9.81 -3.42
C ILE A 15 15.18 8.70 -4.11
N ALA A 16 14.87 8.85 -5.40
CA ALA A 16 14.11 7.85 -6.15
C ALA A 16 14.83 6.48 -6.20
N ILE A 17 16.16 6.48 -6.37
CA ILE A 17 16.98 5.25 -6.32
C ILE A 17 16.90 4.59 -4.95
N LYS A 18 17.03 5.37 -3.86
CA LYS A 18 16.90 4.85 -2.49
C LYS A 18 15.51 4.27 -2.23
N GLN A 19 14.47 4.95 -2.71
CA GLN A 19 13.09 4.48 -2.57
C GLN A 19 12.86 3.19 -3.38
N GLU A 20 13.39 3.09 -4.61
CA GLU A 20 13.28 1.89 -5.43
C GLU A 20 13.86 0.66 -4.72
N GLN A 21 15.00 0.80 -4.05
CA GLN A 21 15.61 -0.28 -3.26
C GLN A 21 14.69 -0.78 -2.13
N LEU A 22 13.93 0.12 -1.50
CA LEU A 22 13.01 -0.20 -0.41
C LEU A 22 11.64 -0.70 -0.88
N LEU A 23 11.21 -0.28 -2.07
CA LEU A 23 9.92 -0.61 -2.67
C LEU A 23 9.98 -1.88 -3.54
N GLY A 24 11.17 -2.23 -4.05
CA GLY A 24 11.34 -3.21 -5.11
C GLY A 24 10.78 -2.75 -6.47
N ALA A 25 10.40 -1.46 -6.59
CA ALA A 25 9.81 -0.86 -7.78
C ALA A 25 10.11 0.64 -7.83
N TRP A 26 10.24 1.19 -9.04
CA TRP A 26 10.43 2.63 -9.21
C TRP A 26 9.27 3.43 -8.60
N PRO A 27 9.56 4.42 -7.73
CA PRO A 27 8.52 5.17 -7.02
C PRO A 27 7.67 6.02 -7.97
N SER A 28 6.45 6.32 -7.56
CA SER A 28 5.64 7.36 -8.17
C SER A 28 6.35 8.71 -8.06
N SER A 29 6.17 9.57 -9.06
CA SER A 29 6.78 10.90 -9.05
C SER A 29 6.37 11.70 -7.81
N GLY A 30 5.11 11.54 -7.37
CA GLY A 30 4.64 12.17 -6.13
C GLY A 30 5.41 11.69 -4.90
N PHE A 31 5.62 10.37 -4.77
CA PHE A 31 6.36 9.81 -3.63
C PHE A 31 7.85 10.18 -3.65
N ALA A 32 8.47 10.24 -4.83
CA ALA A 32 9.86 10.72 -4.97
C ALA A 32 10.01 12.19 -4.55
N VAL A 33 9.08 13.05 -4.96
CA VAL A 33 9.06 14.47 -4.57
C VAL A 33 8.85 14.62 -3.07
N LEU A 34 7.90 13.89 -2.48
CA LEU A 34 7.68 13.91 -1.03
C LEU A 34 8.93 13.48 -0.26
N GLY A 35 9.57 12.38 -0.66
CA GLY A 35 10.81 11.92 -0.03
C GLY A 35 11.94 12.95 -0.13
N CYS A 36 12.05 13.65 -1.26
CA CYS A 36 13.03 14.73 -1.45
C CYS A 36 12.77 15.89 -0.50
N LEU A 37 11.52 16.36 -0.41
CA LEU A 37 11.14 17.47 0.45
C LEU A 37 11.27 17.13 1.94
N VAL A 38 10.92 15.89 2.33
CA VAL A 38 11.15 15.37 3.69
C VAL A 38 12.64 15.33 4.01
N ALA A 39 13.49 14.87 3.09
CA ALA A 39 14.95 14.83 3.28
C ALA A 39 15.58 16.23 3.43
N LEU A 40 14.93 17.25 2.86
CA LEU A 40 15.32 18.66 2.99
C LEU A 40 14.70 19.34 4.22
N ALA A 41 14.00 18.60 5.09
CA ALA A 41 13.31 19.11 6.28
C ALA A 41 12.33 20.26 5.97
N VAL A 42 11.69 20.22 4.79
CA VAL A 42 10.66 21.19 4.42
C VAL A 42 9.38 20.83 5.17
N PRO A 43 8.71 21.78 5.85
CA PRO A 43 7.38 21.55 6.40
C PRO A 43 6.37 21.30 5.29
N LEU A 44 5.70 20.15 5.31
CA LEU A 44 4.81 19.72 4.24
C LEU A 44 3.38 19.55 4.72
N ARG A 45 2.44 20.04 3.90
CA ARG A 45 1.03 19.66 3.98
C ARG A 45 0.60 19.01 2.66
N VAL A 46 0.16 17.76 2.73
CA VAL A 46 -0.29 17.00 1.54
C VAL A 46 -1.81 16.94 1.50
N CYS A 47 -2.35 17.34 0.36
CA CYS A 47 -3.79 17.43 0.11
C CYS A 47 -4.17 16.55 -1.09
N ARG A 48 -5.36 15.92 -1.04
CA ARG A 48 -5.98 15.19 -2.17
C ARG A 48 -5.17 13.99 -2.71
N MET A 49 -4.27 13.47 -1.90
CA MET A 49 -3.46 12.29 -2.21
C MET A 49 -3.54 11.35 -1.02
N ASN A 50 -3.61 10.04 -1.26
CA ASN A 50 -3.54 9.04 -0.20
C ASN A 50 -2.65 7.86 -0.59
N LEU A 51 -1.91 7.93 -1.71
CA LEU A 51 -1.10 6.82 -2.21
C LEU A 51 -1.90 5.50 -2.37
N LEU A 52 -3.20 5.59 -2.64
CA LEU A 52 -4.06 4.42 -2.80
C LEU A 52 -5.09 4.61 -3.92
N PRO A 53 -4.65 4.68 -5.19
CA PRO A 53 -5.60 4.72 -6.29
C PRO A 53 -6.43 3.43 -6.32
N SER A 54 -7.65 3.53 -6.87
CA SER A 54 -8.45 2.34 -7.12
C SER A 54 -7.80 1.49 -8.21
N LEU A 55 -7.81 0.18 -8.00
CA LEU A 55 -7.38 -0.80 -9.01
C LEU A 55 -8.56 -1.36 -9.81
N LYS A 56 -9.76 -0.79 -9.63
CA LYS A 56 -10.94 -1.17 -10.39
C LYS A 56 -10.80 -0.69 -11.84
N ARG A 57 -11.02 -1.61 -12.77
CA ARG A 57 -11.03 -1.30 -14.20
C ARG A 57 -12.38 -0.71 -14.60
N GLU A 58 -12.34 0.33 -15.41
CA GLU A 58 -13.53 0.84 -16.08
C GLU A 58 -13.91 -0.07 -17.24
N LEU A 59 -15.22 -0.20 -17.51
CA LEU A 59 -15.73 -1.04 -18.59
C LEU A 59 -15.29 -0.54 -19.98
N THR A 60 -14.93 0.74 -20.09
CA THR A 60 -14.43 1.41 -21.30
C THR A 60 -12.97 1.09 -21.60
N LEU A 61 -12.21 0.55 -20.63
CA LEU A 61 -10.79 0.25 -20.79
C LEU A 61 -10.60 -1.02 -21.63
N SER A 62 -9.72 -0.94 -22.63
CA SER A 62 -9.40 -2.09 -23.50
C SER A 62 -8.91 -3.30 -22.68
N PRO A 63 -9.32 -4.54 -23.04
CA PRO A 63 -8.86 -5.77 -22.37
C PRO A 63 -7.35 -5.98 -22.41
N ARG A 64 -6.61 -5.32 -23.32
CA ARG A 64 -5.15 -5.42 -23.43
C ARG A 64 -4.41 -4.27 -22.79
N MET A 65 -5.12 -3.29 -22.24
CA MET A 65 -4.51 -2.13 -21.60
C MET A 65 -4.61 -2.29 -20.08
N PRO A 66 -3.49 -2.40 -19.35
CA PRO A 66 -3.50 -2.39 -17.89
C PRO A 66 -3.86 -0.97 -17.39
N LEU A 67 -4.36 -0.89 -16.16
CA LEU A 67 -4.64 0.39 -15.52
C LEU A 67 -3.34 1.15 -15.24
N PRO A 68 -3.26 2.48 -15.49
CA PRO A 68 -2.09 3.27 -15.10
C PRO A 68 -1.75 3.16 -13.61
N ALA A 69 -2.76 2.92 -12.77
CA ALA A 69 -2.61 2.73 -11.33
C ALA A 69 -1.79 1.48 -10.95
N VAL A 70 -1.46 0.56 -11.86
CA VAL A 70 -0.73 -0.67 -11.51
C VAL A 70 0.78 -0.56 -11.71
N PHE A 71 1.33 0.59 -12.09
CA PHE A 71 2.77 0.72 -12.38
C PHE A 71 3.63 1.08 -11.16
N HIS A 72 3.01 1.30 -10.00
CA HIS A 72 3.69 1.68 -8.77
C HIS A 72 3.29 0.75 -7.63
N ASN A 73 4.25 0.44 -6.75
CA ASN A 73 3.98 -0.29 -5.52
C ASN A 73 3.30 0.65 -4.50
N TRP A 74 2.02 0.93 -4.69
CA TRP A 74 1.27 1.85 -3.82
C TRP A 74 1.20 1.39 -2.36
N LEU A 75 1.07 0.09 -2.12
CA LEU A 75 1.14 -0.46 -0.76
C LEU A 75 2.50 -0.18 -0.10
N GLY A 76 3.59 -0.40 -0.83
CA GLY A 76 4.94 -0.09 -0.37
C GLY A 76 5.16 1.40 -0.14
N GLU A 77 4.68 2.26 -1.05
CA GLU A 77 4.77 3.71 -0.89
C GLU A 77 4.02 4.17 0.37
N ARG A 78 2.83 3.62 0.62
CA ARG A 78 2.09 3.86 1.86
C ARG A 78 2.85 3.38 3.08
N ARG A 79 3.36 2.15 3.05
CA ARG A 79 4.16 1.59 4.14
C ARG A 79 5.32 2.50 4.53
N LEU A 80 6.07 3.00 3.55
CA LEU A 80 7.19 3.91 3.79
C LEU A 80 6.73 5.31 4.25
N ALA A 81 5.62 5.82 3.72
CA ALA A 81 5.07 7.13 4.11
C ALA A 81 4.60 7.17 5.56
N ILE A 82 4.15 6.04 6.14
CA ILE A 82 3.73 5.96 7.55
C ILE A 82 4.84 6.43 8.49
N GLU A 83 6.11 6.16 8.18
CA GLU A 83 7.25 6.59 8.98
C GLU A 83 7.37 8.11 9.03
N TRP A 84 7.07 8.80 7.92
CA TRP A 84 7.06 10.26 7.87
C TRP A 84 5.86 10.84 8.64
N LEU A 85 4.74 10.14 8.67
CA LEU A 85 3.55 10.58 9.40
C LEU A 85 3.69 10.43 10.90
N ILE A 86 4.25 9.31 11.36
CA ILE A 86 4.38 9.05 12.79
C ILE A 86 5.59 9.77 13.39
N GLY A 87 6.63 9.98 12.59
CA GLY A 87 7.89 10.55 13.07
C GLY A 87 8.67 9.54 13.93
N ASN A 88 9.80 10.02 14.44
CA ASN A 88 10.67 9.33 15.38
C ASN A 88 10.62 10.04 16.74
N GLU A 89 10.98 9.36 17.82
CA GLU A 89 10.82 9.86 19.21
C GLU A 89 11.48 11.24 19.49
N PHE A 90 12.35 11.70 18.59
CA PHE A 90 13.13 12.92 18.71
C PHE A 90 12.76 14.02 17.71
N ASP A 91 11.85 13.77 16.77
CA ASP A 91 11.46 14.75 15.75
C ASP A 91 9.93 14.82 15.61
N ASN A 92 9.39 16.03 15.51
CA ASN A 92 7.96 16.19 15.23
C ASN A 92 7.64 15.57 13.87
N SER A 93 6.42 15.08 13.69
CA SER A 93 5.96 14.53 12.40
C SER A 93 6.33 15.47 11.24
N PRO A 94 7.20 15.04 10.30
CA PRO A 94 7.66 15.92 9.22
C PRO A 94 6.55 16.30 8.22
N ILE A 95 5.36 15.68 8.29
CA ILE A 95 4.32 15.86 7.27
C ILE A 95 2.89 15.89 7.84
N ASP A 96 2.16 16.97 7.57
CA ASP A 96 0.71 17.07 7.78
C ASP A 96 -0.01 16.45 6.58
N TRP A 97 -0.55 15.24 6.75
CA TRP A 97 -1.19 14.50 5.65
C TRP A 97 -2.49 13.81 6.09
N PRO A 98 -3.56 14.58 6.33
CA PRO A 98 -4.80 14.08 6.92
C PRO A 98 -5.53 13.08 6.00
N SER A 99 -5.40 13.23 4.68
CA SER A 99 -6.03 12.33 3.71
C SER A 99 -5.31 10.99 3.53
N PHE A 100 -4.15 10.79 4.17
CA PHE A 100 -3.39 9.55 4.05
C PHE A 100 -4.13 8.37 4.67
N TRP A 101 -4.75 8.61 5.82
CA TRP A 101 -5.22 7.55 6.67
C TRP A 101 -6.58 7.01 6.26
N LEU A 102 -6.74 5.71 6.44
CA LEU A 102 -7.92 4.99 5.98
C LEU A 102 -8.83 4.65 7.16
N PRO A 103 -10.15 4.82 7.02
CA PRO A 103 -11.11 4.19 7.93
C PRO A 103 -11.05 2.66 7.78
N ALA A 104 -11.51 1.96 8.82
CA ALA A 104 -11.66 0.52 8.80
C ALA A 104 -12.47 0.06 7.57
N PRO A 105 -12.04 -0.99 6.86
CA PRO A 105 -12.82 -1.58 5.77
C PRO A 105 -14.18 -2.02 6.29
N SER A 106 -15.23 -1.81 5.49
CA SER A 106 -16.56 -2.34 5.81
C SER A 106 -16.49 -3.85 5.98
N GLN A 107 -17.06 -4.36 7.08
CA GLN A 107 -17.02 -5.79 7.41
C GLN A 107 -18.17 -6.52 6.72
N PRO A 108 -17.90 -7.43 5.76
CA PRO A 108 -18.88 -8.42 5.35
C PRO A 108 -19.12 -9.44 6.47
N MET A 109 -20.27 -10.13 6.43
CA MET A 109 -20.56 -11.25 7.33
C MET A 109 -19.49 -12.33 7.16
N PRO A 110 -18.85 -12.81 8.25
CA PRO A 110 -17.80 -13.81 8.14
C PRO A 110 -18.36 -15.11 7.56
N THR A 111 -17.64 -15.64 6.58
CA THR A 111 -17.88 -16.98 6.04
C THR A 111 -16.61 -17.79 6.28
N GLU A 112 -16.64 -18.59 7.34
CA GLU A 112 -15.58 -19.51 7.81
C GLU A 112 -14.23 -18.88 8.22
N PRO A 113 -13.50 -19.51 9.16
CA PRO A 113 -12.12 -19.14 9.45
C PRO A 113 -11.26 -19.37 8.19
N SER A 114 -10.58 -18.33 7.74
CA SER A 114 -9.69 -18.38 6.58
C SER A 114 -8.27 -18.00 6.99
N LEU A 115 -7.26 -18.52 6.28
CA LEU A 115 -5.87 -18.08 6.32
C LEU A 115 -5.65 -17.14 5.12
N PRO A 116 -6.15 -15.89 5.17
CA PRO A 116 -6.27 -15.06 3.97
C PRO A 116 -4.91 -14.64 3.40
N VAL A 117 -3.86 -14.56 4.23
CA VAL A 117 -2.51 -14.20 3.76
C VAL A 117 -1.90 -15.32 2.93
N GLU A 118 -1.96 -16.56 3.41
CA GLU A 118 -1.49 -17.74 2.66
C GLU A 118 -2.27 -17.91 1.35
N ALA A 119 -3.60 -17.79 1.44
CA ALA A 119 -4.49 -17.80 0.29
C ALA A 119 -4.12 -16.70 -0.73
N LEU A 120 -3.83 -15.48 -0.27
CA LEU A 120 -3.41 -14.39 -1.14
C LEU A 120 -2.09 -14.70 -1.85
N LEU A 121 -1.09 -15.26 -1.17
CA LEU A 121 0.18 -15.61 -1.80
C LEU A 121 0.03 -16.72 -2.85
N HIS A 122 -0.97 -17.58 -2.69
CA HIS A 122 -1.27 -18.67 -3.62
C HIS A 122 -1.94 -18.20 -4.93
N VAL A 123 -2.47 -16.98 -5.04
CA VAL A 123 -3.26 -16.52 -6.20
C VAL A 123 -2.52 -16.63 -7.54
N THR A 124 -1.19 -16.55 -7.53
CA THR A 124 -0.35 -16.62 -8.75
C THR A 124 -0.17 -18.04 -9.27
N HIS A 125 -0.50 -19.05 -8.47
CA HIS A 125 -0.45 -20.46 -8.84
C HIS A 125 -1.79 -21.02 -9.31
N CYS A 126 -2.87 -20.23 -9.18
CA CYS A 126 -4.21 -20.62 -9.59
C CYS A 126 -4.43 -20.41 -11.10
N SER A 127 -5.28 -21.27 -11.70
CA SER A 127 -5.91 -20.94 -12.98
C SER A 127 -6.79 -19.69 -12.84
N LYS A 128 -7.18 -19.07 -13.95
CA LYS A 128 -8.06 -17.89 -13.93
C LYS A 128 -9.36 -18.13 -13.14
N ALA A 129 -10.02 -19.28 -13.37
CA ALA A 129 -11.29 -19.60 -12.74
C ALA A 129 -11.15 -19.82 -11.22
N GLU A 130 -10.07 -20.49 -10.78
CA GLU A 130 -9.75 -20.65 -9.36
C GLU A 130 -9.37 -19.32 -8.72
N GLY A 131 -8.55 -18.52 -9.41
CA GLY A 131 -8.11 -17.21 -8.95
C GLY A 131 -9.28 -16.23 -8.79
N GLN A 132 -10.29 -16.25 -9.68
CA GLN A 132 -11.50 -15.44 -9.53
C GLN A 132 -12.24 -15.79 -8.22
N LYS A 133 -12.46 -17.07 -7.94
CA LYS A 133 -13.09 -17.53 -6.68
C LYS A 133 -12.26 -17.10 -5.47
N LEU A 134 -10.95 -17.25 -5.55
CA LEU A 134 -10.03 -16.92 -4.47
C LEU A 134 -10.02 -15.40 -4.19
N TRP A 135 -9.96 -14.56 -5.21
CA TRP A 135 -10.06 -13.11 -5.04
C TRP A 135 -11.40 -12.68 -4.43
N GLN A 136 -12.50 -13.31 -4.86
CA GLN A 136 -13.82 -13.05 -4.28
C GLN A 136 -13.88 -13.44 -2.80
N GLN A 137 -13.31 -14.58 -2.41
CA GLN A 137 -13.20 -15.03 -1.02
C GLN A 137 -12.34 -14.06 -0.19
N LEU A 138 -11.16 -13.68 -0.68
CA LEU A 138 -10.25 -12.73 -0.03
C LEU A 138 -10.87 -11.34 0.14
N ALA A 139 -11.66 -10.90 -0.84
CA ALA A 139 -12.41 -9.65 -0.74
C ALA A 139 -13.48 -9.74 0.36
N SER A 140 -14.18 -10.86 0.43
CA SER A 140 -15.28 -11.13 1.37
C SER A 140 -14.83 -11.53 2.78
N SER A 141 -13.55 -11.77 3.02
CA SER A 141 -13.06 -12.16 4.35
C SER A 141 -13.01 -11.00 5.33
N ASP A 142 -13.25 -11.31 6.61
CA ASP A 142 -13.23 -10.34 7.70
C ASP A 142 -11.79 -9.86 8.00
N VAL A 143 -11.64 -8.58 8.35
CA VAL A 143 -10.33 -7.96 8.61
C VAL A 143 -9.63 -8.51 9.87
N GLY A 144 -10.39 -9.03 10.84
CA GLY A 144 -9.91 -9.73 12.02
C GLY A 144 -9.12 -10.98 11.66
N SER A 145 -9.63 -11.81 10.74
CA SER A 145 -8.95 -13.00 10.24
C SER A 145 -7.60 -12.66 9.58
N TRP A 146 -7.51 -11.51 8.89
CA TRP A 146 -6.23 -11.03 8.37
C TRP A 146 -5.27 -10.61 9.47
N LEU A 147 -5.75 -9.86 10.48
CA LEU A 147 -4.93 -9.46 11.61
C LEU A 147 -4.40 -10.68 12.36
N GLU A 148 -5.27 -11.65 12.66
CA GLU A 148 -4.91 -12.89 13.34
C GLU A 148 -3.84 -13.67 12.56
N SER A 149 -4.04 -13.84 11.26
CA SER A 149 -3.07 -14.49 10.37
C SER A 149 -1.71 -13.77 10.34
N LEU A 150 -1.70 -12.45 10.47
CA LEU A 150 -0.47 -11.63 10.46
C LEU A 150 0.22 -11.55 11.83
N THR A 151 -0.53 -11.64 12.94
CA THR A 151 0.03 -11.54 14.30
C THR A 151 0.42 -12.88 14.91
N ASN A 152 -0.24 -13.97 14.50
CA ASN A 152 0.01 -15.31 15.05
C ASN A 152 1.09 -16.07 14.25
N SER A 153 1.75 -15.42 13.29
CA SER A 153 2.89 -16.01 12.60
C SER A 153 4.06 -16.22 13.58
N PRO A 154 4.69 -17.42 13.58
CA PRO A 154 5.75 -17.78 14.54
C PRO A 154 7.02 -16.91 14.47
N ASP A 155 7.13 -16.03 13.47
CA ASP A 155 8.29 -15.15 13.25
C ASP A 155 8.26 -13.84 14.07
N THR A 156 7.29 -13.64 14.96
CA THR A 156 7.01 -12.36 15.67
C THR A 156 7.93 -12.03 16.85
N GLY A 157 9.15 -12.59 16.90
CA GLY A 157 10.08 -12.41 18.02
C GLY A 157 10.98 -11.16 17.97
N THR A 158 11.04 -10.44 16.85
CA THR A 158 11.91 -9.26 16.69
C THR A 158 11.25 -8.24 15.75
N CYS A 159 11.61 -6.97 15.87
CA CYS A 159 11.08 -5.84 15.10
C CYS A 159 11.18 -6.06 13.57
N HIS A 160 10.25 -6.82 13.00
CA HIS A 160 10.24 -7.20 11.58
C HIS A 160 8.81 -7.11 11.08
N GLN A 161 8.63 -6.24 10.08
CA GLN A 161 7.38 -6.17 9.32
C GLN A 161 7.04 -7.57 8.78
N PRO A 162 5.76 -7.99 8.73
CA PRO A 162 5.42 -9.34 8.28
C PRO A 162 5.93 -9.56 6.85
N GLU A 163 6.86 -10.49 6.66
CA GLU A 163 7.43 -10.81 5.32
C GLU A 163 6.33 -11.14 4.31
N ALA A 164 5.26 -11.75 4.78
CA ALA A 164 4.08 -12.07 3.99
C ALA A 164 3.36 -10.82 3.43
N LEU A 165 3.35 -9.69 4.16
CA LEU A 165 2.80 -8.43 3.61
C LEU A 165 3.72 -7.85 2.54
N LEU A 166 5.04 -7.88 2.74
CA LEU A 166 6.00 -7.45 1.72
C LEU A 166 5.90 -8.31 0.45
N ALA A 167 5.69 -9.62 0.60
CA ALA A 167 5.43 -10.50 -0.52
C ALA A 167 4.09 -10.17 -1.20
N ALA A 168 3.05 -9.87 -0.42
CA ALA A 168 1.73 -9.49 -0.94
C ALA A 168 1.78 -8.19 -1.77
N GLU A 169 2.63 -7.21 -1.43
CA GLU A 169 2.78 -5.97 -2.20
C GLU A 169 3.03 -6.22 -3.69
N LYS A 170 3.82 -7.25 -4.01
CA LYS A 170 4.20 -7.63 -5.38
C LYS A 170 3.03 -8.10 -6.23
N LEU A 171 1.88 -8.39 -5.63
CA LEU A 171 0.68 -8.83 -6.32
C LEU A 171 -0.17 -7.69 -6.87
N PHE A 172 0.15 -6.43 -6.53
CA PHE A 172 -0.67 -5.25 -6.83
C PHE A 172 -0.02 -4.26 -7.80
N TYR A 173 1.16 -4.57 -8.32
CA TYR A 173 1.80 -3.74 -9.34
C TYR A 173 2.46 -4.60 -10.42
N LEU A 174 2.63 -4.01 -11.60
CA LEU A 174 3.31 -4.58 -12.75
C LEU A 174 4.76 -4.08 -12.76
N PRO A 175 5.75 -4.96 -12.59
CA PRO A 175 7.15 -4.56 -12.71
C PRO A 175 7.45 -4.04 -14.13
N ARG A 176 8.20 -2.94 -14.23
CA ARG A 176 8.49 -2.30 -15.53
C ARG A 176 9.32 -3.18 -16.48
N ASN A 177 10.05 -4.14 -15.92
CA ASN A 177 10.99 -4.98 -16.66
C ASN A 177 10.43 -6.37 -16.97
N THR A 178 9.13 -6.62 -16.76
CA THR A 178 8.50 -7.90 -17.05
C THR A 178 7.63 -7.83 -18.29
N ARG A 179 7.90 -8.71 -19.27
CA ARG A 179 7.07 -8.86 -20.49
C ARG A 179 5.81 -9.68 -20.25
N GLU A 180 5.91 -10.65 -19.34
CA GLU A 180 4.83 -11.57 -18.96
C GLU A 180 4.56 -11.44 -17.48
N THR A 181 3.31 -11.64 -17.09
CA THR A 181 2.88 -11.54 -15.69
C THR A 181 1.80 -12.58 -15.40
N ALA A 182 1.90 -13.21 -14.23
CA ALA A 182 0.86 -14.08 -13.71
C ALA A 182 -0.37 -13.29 -13.19
N LEU A 183 -0.26 -11.96 -13.11
CA LEU A 183 -1.31 -11.06 -12.62
C LEU A 183 -2.39 -10.84 -13.69
N TRP A 184 -3.09 -11.91 -14.08
CA TRP A 184 -4.14 -11.86 -15.11
C TRP A 184 -5.29 -10.89 -14.75
N TRP A 185 -5.50 -10.62 -13.45
CA TRP A 185 -6.51 -9.69 -12.96
C TRP A 185 -6.30 -8.26 -13.49
N LEU A 186 -5.07 -7.90 -13.90
CA LEU A 186 -4.74 -6.63 -14.53
C LEU A 186 -5.60 -6.34 -15.78
N TYR A 187 -6.17 -7.37 -16.38
CA TYR A 187 -6.94 -7.34 -17.62
C TYR A 187 -8.41 -7.76 -17.43
N ASP A 188 -8.83 -8.04 -16.18
CA ASP A 188 -10.15 -8.59 -15.89
C ASP A 188 -11.00 -7.59 -15.07
N ASN A 189 -12.11 -7.13 -15.66
CA ASN A 189 -12.91 -6.07 -15.05
C ASN A 189 -13.57 -6.51 -13.74
N GLU A 190 -14.04 -7.76 -13.67
CA GLU A 190 -14.70 -8.28 -12.48
C GLU A 190 -13.71 -8.51 -11.35
N ALA A 191 -12.62 -9.24 -11.62
CA ALA A 191 -11.60 -9.52 -10.61
C ALA A 191 -10.94 -8.24 -10.10
N SER A 192 -10.78 -7.21 -10.94
CA SER A 192 -10.21 -5.93 -10.52
C SER A 192 -10.99 -5.24 -9.38
N VAL A 193 -12.30 -5.51 -9.26
CA VAL A 193 -13.12 -5.01 -8.15
C VAL A 193 -12.69 -5.66 -6.84
N TRP A 194 -12.59 -6.99 -6.81
CA TRP A 194 -12.16 -7.74 -5.63
C TRP A 194 -10.71 -7.44 -5.26
N VAL A 195 -9.82 -7.36 -6.25
CA VAL A 195 -8.42 -6.97 -6.05
C VAL A 195 -8.34 -5.58 -5.44
N SER A 196 -9.12 -4.61 -5.92
CA SER A 196 -9.13 -3.26 -5.34
C SER A 196 -9.63 -3.24 -3.90
N GLN A 197 -10.52 -4.15 -3.49
CA GLN A 197 -10.98 -4.28 -2.10
C GLN A 197 -9.90 -4.89 -1.20
N VAL A 198 -9.23 -5.96 -1.68
CA VAL A 198 -8.10 -6.57 -0.95
C VAL A 198 -6.93 -5.58 -0.84
N HIS A 199 -6.64 -4.81 -1.90
CA HIS A 199 -5.63 -3.75 -1.90
C HIS A 199 -5.90 -2.72 -0.79
N TYR A 200 -7.15 -2.25 -0.67
CA TYR A 200 -7.55 -1.34 0.42
C TYR A 200 -7.38 -1.98 1.80
N LYS A 201 -7.78 -3.25 1.94
CA LYS A 201 -7.67 -4.00 3.20
C LYS A 201 -6.21 -4.13 3.65
N LEU A 202 -5.30 -4.48 2.74
CA LEU A 202 -3.86 -4.55 3.02
C LEU A 202 -3.27 -3.17 3.38
N ALA A 203 -3.69 -2.12 2.69
CA ALA A 203 -3.28 -0.76 3.01
C ALA A 203 -3.71 -0.33 4.42
N TRP A 204 -4.93 -0.74 4.84
CA TRP A 204 -5.41 -0.53 6.20
C TRP A 204 -4.67 -1.40 7.23
N LEU A 205 -4.36 -2.65 6.89
CA LEU A 205 -3.59 -3.55 7.75
C LEU A 205 -2.18 -3.00 8.02
N TRP A 206 -1.50 -2.46 7.00
CA TRP A 206 -0.20 -1.79 7.15
C TRP A 206 -0.23 -0.65 8.17
N GLN A 207 -1.18 0.29 8.07
CA GLN A 207 -1.30 1.37 9.05
C GLN A 207 -1.64 0.84 10.44
N THR A 208 -2.51 -0.16 10.54
CA THR A 208 -2.95 -0.72 11.81
C THR A 208 -1.79 -1.37 12.55
N LEU A 209 -0.99 -2.18 11.86
CA LEU A 209 0.17 -2.83 12.44
C LEU A 209 1.25 -1.81 12.84
N ALA A 210 1.54 -0.83 11.98
CA ALA A 210 2.54 0.20 12.25
C ALA A 210 2.17 1.13 13.42
N LEU A 211 0.88 1.42 13.60
CA LEU A 211 0.39 2.19 14.76
C LEU A 211 0.45 1.34 16.03
N ARG A 212 -0.01 0.09 15.97
CA ARG A 212 0.03 -0.85 17.11
C ARG A 212 1.46 -1.11 17.60
N SER A 213 2.42 -1.26 16.69
CA SER A 213 3.83 -1.45 17.06
C SER A 213 4.43 -0.26 17.79
N ARG A 214 3.81 0.92 17.70
CA ARG A 214 4.19 2.15 18.41
C ARG A 214 3.26 2.49 19.57
N GLY A 215 2.34 1.59 19.95
CA GLY A 215 1.34 1.84 21.00
C GLY A 215 0.33 2.93 20.66
N LEU A 216 0.21 3.31 19.37
CA LEU A 216 -0.71 4.35 18.91
C LEU A 216 -2.08 3.75 18.56
N VAL A 217 -3.12 4.56 18.77
CA VAL A 217 -4.50 4.17 18.49
C VAL A 217 -4.74 4.14 16.98
N VAL A 218 -5.34 3.05 16.50
CA VAL A 218 -5.80 2.97 15.10
C VAL A 218 -6.98 3.92 14.93
N PRO A 219 -6.93 4.83 13.95
CA PRO A 219 -8.03 5.74 13.67
C PRO A 219 -9.27 4.96 13.29
N ASP A 220 -10.25 4.93 14.18
CA ASP A 220 -11.62 4.64 13.79
C ASP A 220 -12.17 5.86 13.04
N SER A 221 -13.11 5.59 12.14
CA SER A 221 -13.75 6.52 11.17
C SER A 221 -14.27 7.86 11.72
N THR A 222 -14.09 8.19 13.00
CA THR A 222 -14.75 9.29 13.71
C THR A 222 -13.89 10.09 14.69
N ARG A 223 -12.57 9.87 14.85
CA ARG A 223 -11.75 10.72 15.76
C ARG A 223 -10.73 11.62 15.05
N ALA A 224 -10.71 12.87 15.49
CA ALA A 224 -9.76 13.89 15.08
C ALA A 224 -8.32 13.45 15.38
N TRP A 225 -7.45 13.70 14.40
CA TRP A 225 -6.05 13.29 14.35
C TRP A 225 -5.19 13.96 15.43
N PRO A 226 -4.14 13.28 15.92
CA PRO A 226 -3.03 13.97 16.58
C PRO A 226 -2.44 14.98 15.58
N GLY A 227 -2.46 16.27 15.92
CA GLY A 227 -1.90 17.33 15.06
C GLY A 227 -2.91 18.18 14.28
N SER A 228 -4.22 17.93 14.38
CA SER A 228 -5.20 18.92 13.87
C SER A 228 -5.17 20.18 14.75
N PRO A 229 -4.96 21.39 14.19
CA PRO A 229 -5.18 22.61 14.95
C PRO A 229 -6.65 22.65 15.38
N ARG A 230 -6.89 23.01 16.65
CA ARG A 230 -8.22 23.30 17.17
C ARG A 230 -8.81 24.53 16.49
#